data_AF-A0A9D4ZEY6-F1
#
_entry.id   AF-A0A9D4ZEY6-F1
#
_cell.length_a   1.000
_cell.length_b   1.000
_cell.length_c   1.000
_cell.angle_alpha   90.00
_cell.angle_beta   90.00
_cell.angle_gamma   90.00
#
_symmetry.space_group_name_H-M   'P 1'
#
loop_
_entity.id
_entity.type
_entity.pdbx_description
1 polymer ?
#
loop_
_entity_poly.entity_id
_entity_poly.type
_entity_poly.pdbx_seq_one_letter_code
_entity_poly.pdbx_strand_id
1 'polypeptide(L)'
;MTRCVGGWMVFQWLVASWVLSSSGAIGENEAGGGRMARRALATSAAEPAPAPASGRTSAQTVFMEYIGGGGAALLDVPIAPSTGSAFDFFFILAFATDASTTDGLFEATWQPRLSPSAIATIKAAHPSINFSASIGGGNPNSIFQPTSLDTWIENAVSSLSLIISAYHIDAIDIDYESFGSSSPQDFATCIGELITHLKQKGLIRVATIAPYPGTDDFYSKLWESYKHTIDYVNYQFYSLGDMVVSEYLNVYKTAKSMYKGGVVMASFETLNNGTSIVPSTGLDACKKLAAEGELHGIFIWSADQSYRNFQFERSAQSLLGTLA
;
A
#
# COMPACT_ATOMS: atom_id res chain seq x y z
N MET A 1 -15.93 -18.16 -37.31
CA MET A 1 -16.79 -18.65 -36.22
C MET A 1 -16.30 -18.02 -34.94
N THR A 2 -17.06 -17.03 -34.48
CA THR A 2 -16.89 -16.25 -33.26
C THR A 2 -17.28 -17.08 -32.03
N ARG A 3 -16.42 -17.12 -31.01
CA ARG A 3 -16.72 -17.44 -29.59
C ARG A 3 -15.54 -16.93 -28.76
N CYS A 4 -15.66 -16.40 -27.55
CA CYS A 4 -16.72 -15.72 -26.82
C CYS A 4 -15.95 -14.98 -25.71
N VAL A 5 -16.32 -13.74 -25.44
CA VAL A 5 -15.74 -12.91 -24.38
C VAL A 5 -16.23 -13.44 -23.03
N GLY A 6 -15.31 -13.86 -22.16
CA GLY A 6 -15.62 -14.27 -20.79
C GLY A 6 -15.55 -13.06 -19.87
N GLY A 7 -16.69 -12.72 -19.24
CA GLY A 7 -16.87 -11.55 -18.39
C GLY A 7 -16.14 -11.65 -17.06
N TRP A 8 -15.68 -10.49 -16.60
CA TRP A 8 -15.06 -10.28 -15.30
C TRP A 8 -16.13 -10.27 -14.21
N MET A 9 -16.00 -11.14 -13.21
CA MET A 9 -16.80 -11.10 -11.99
C MET A 9 -16.16 -10.10 -11.02
N VAL A 10 -16.86 -9.00 -10.76
CA VAL A 10 -16.56 -8.06 -9.68
C VAL A 10 -16.92 -8.75 -8.36
N PHE A 11 -15.94 -8.97 -7.49
CA PHE A 11 -16.17 -9.52 -6.16
C PHE A 11 -16.64 -8.42 -5.20
N GLN A 12 -17.86 -8.56 -4.67
CA GLN A 12 -18.34 -7.76 -3.55
C GLN A 12 -17.94 -8.43 -2.23
N TRP A 13 -17.18 -7.71 -1.41
CA TRP A 13 -16.98 -8.07 -0.01
C TRP A 13 -18.16 -7.56 0.83
N LEU A 14 -18.88 -8.47 1.47
CA LEU A 14 -19.95 -8.18 2.43
C LEU A 14 -19.34 -7.82 3.79
N VAL A 15 -19.37 -6.53 4.16
CA VAL A 15 -19.13 -6.09 5.54
C VAL A 15 -20.46 -5.68 6.17
N ALA A 16 -20.93 -6.47 7.13
CA ALA A 16 -22.13 -6.17 7.91
C ALA A 16 -21.85 -5.02 8.90
N SER A 17 -22.41 -3.83 8.64
CA SER A 17 -22.37 -2.70 9.56
C SER A 17 -23.56 -2.73 10.52
N TRP A 18 -23.28 -2.68 11.82
CA TRP A 18 -24.27 -2.37 12.87
C TRP A 18 -24.27 -0.86 13.12
N VAL A 19 -25.40 -0.19 12.87
CA VAL A 19 -25.62 1.21 13.24
C VAL A 19 -26.49 1.26 14.49
N LEU A 20 -25.97 1.83 15.57
CA LEU A 20 -26.75 2.31 16.71
C LEU A 20 -26.73 3.84 16.68
N SER A 21 -27.91 4.43 16.48
CA SER A 21 -28.12 5.87 16.57
C SER A 21 -28.24 6.31 18.03
N SER A 22 -27.69 7.48 18.35
CA SER A 22 -28.30 8.36 19.34
C SER A 22 -27.93 9.81 19.05
N SER A 23 -28.98 10.62 18.93
CA SER A 23 -28.97 12.03 18.59
C SER A 23 -28.65 12.90 19.80
N GLY A 24 -28.03 14.05 19.56
CA GLY A 24 -27.94 15.14 20.53
C GLY A 24 -27.37 16.41 19.91
N ALA A 25 -28.26 17.33 19.50
CA ALA A 25 -27.95 18.75 19.30
C ALA A 25 -27.47 19.37 20.64
N ILE A 26 -26.81 20.53 20.75
CA ILE A 26 -27.14 21.88 20.27
C ILE A 26 -25.92 22.79 20.59
N GLY A 27 -25.71 23.89 19.85
CA GLY A 27 -25.01 25.06 20.41
C GLY A 27 -24.20 25.91 19.42
N GLU A 28 -24.87 26.83 18.74
CA GLU A 28 -24.26 27.98 18.03
C GLU A 28 -23.60 28.97 19.02
N ASN A 29 -22.55 29.67 18.57
CA ASN A 29 -22.37 31.08 18.87
C ASN A 29 -21.43 31.77 17.86
N GLU A 30 -21.86 32.94 17.42
CA GLU A 30 -21.26 33.80 16.41
C GLU A 30 -20.10 34.68 16.92
N ALA A 31 -19.43 35.28 15.93
CA ALA A 31 -18.97 36.67 15.86
C ALA A 31 -17.52 37.01 16.28
N GLY A 32 -16.86 37.77 15.40
CA GLY A 32 -15.82 38.71 15.80
C GLY A 32 -14.69 38.90 14.79
N GLY A 33 -14.86 39.85 13.87
CA GLY A 33 -13.88 40.20 12.84
C GLY A 33 -12.60 40.90 13.33
N GLY A 34 -11.63 41.01 12.42
CA GLY A 34 -10.42 41.81 12.63
C GLY A 34 -9.44 41.69 11.46
N ARG A 35 -9.64 42.52 10.42
CA ARG A 35 -8.61 42.77 9.39
C ARG A 35 -7.44 43.49 10.04
N MET A 36 -6.26 42.90 9.98
CA MET A 36 -5.00 43.64 10.07
C MET A 36 -4.09 43.24 8.92
N ALA A 37 -3.85 44.20 8.03
CA ALA A 37 -2.85 44.13 6.99
C ALA A 37 -1.46 43.98 7.62
N ARG A 38 -0.78 42.87 7.32
CA ARG A 38 0.65 42.72 7.58
C ARG A 38 1.41 42.79 6.27
N ARG A 39 2.24 43.82 6.23
CA ARG A 39 3.18 44.23 5.19
C ARG A 39 4.14 43.07 4.89
N ALA A 40 4.18 42.63 3.65
CA ALA A 40 5.16 41.67 3.15
C ALA A 40 6.57 42.28 3.25
N LEU A 41 7.46 41.62 4.00
CA LEU A 41 8.90 41.70 3.79
C LEU A 41 9.33 40.39 3.14
N ALA A 42 9.61 40.45 1.84
CA ALA A 42 10.26 39.38 1.12
C ALA A 42 11.74 39.34 1.52
N THR A 43 12.09 38.47 2.45
CA THR A 43 13.46 38.00 2.62
C THR A 43 13.64 36.76 1.75
N SER A 44 14.39 36.91 0.67
CA SER A 44 14.90 35.79 -0.13
C SER A 44 15.81 34.95 0.76
N ALA A 45 15.25 33.91 1.35
CA ALA A 45 16.01 32.79 1.89
C ALA A 45 16.21 31.82 0.73
N ALA A 46 17.46 31.58 0.35
CA ALA A 46 17.80 30.54 -0.60
C ALA A 46 17.22 29.20 -0.11
N GLU A 47 16.51 28.52 -1.01
CA GLU A 47 15.93 27.21 -0.78
C GLU A 47 17.07 26.23 -0.39
N PRO A 48 16.93 25.48 0.72
CA PRO A 48 17.93 24.49 1.08
C PRO A 48 18.02 23.46 -0.05
N ALA A 49 19.23 23.19 -0.50
CA ALA A 49 19.49 22.16 -1.50
C ALA A 49 18.81 20.84 -1.05
N PRO A 50 18.20 20.08 -1.98
CA PRO A 50 17.57 18.82 -1.65
C PRO A 50 18.58 17.94 -0.92
N ALA A 51 18.15 17.37 0.21
CA ALA A 51 18.94 16.39 0.94
C ALA A 51 19.38 15.30 -0.05
N PRO A 52 20.65 14.86 0.00
CA PRO A 52 21.11 13.80 -0.87
C PRO A 52 20.17 12.61 -0.65
N ALA A 53 19.66 12.03 -1.75
CA ALA A 53 18.96 10.76 -1.71
C ALA A 53 19.81 9.81 -0.87
N SER A 54 19.25 9.33 0.24
CA SER A 54 19.92 8.37 1.11
C SER A 54 20.26 7.16 0.24
N GLY A 55 21.51 7.05 -0.16
CA GLY A 55 22.01 5.96 -0.98
C GLY A 55 21.77 4.66 -0.23
N ARG A 56 20.85 3.84 -0.71
CA ARG A 56 20.65 2.48 -0.22
C ARG A 56 21.96 1.74 -0.45
N THR A 57 22.70 1.47 0.62
CA THR A 57 23.87 0.60 0.60
C THR A 57 23.38 -0.84 0.35
N SER A 58 23.93 -1.49 -0.69
CA SER A 58 23.80 -2.92 -1.07
C SER A 58 22.51 -3.69 -0.67
N ALA A 59 21.70 -4.05 -1.68
CA ALA A 59 20.96 -5.32 -1.80
C ALA A 59 20.09 -5.83 -0.62
N GLN A 60 19.66 -4.99 0.32
CA GLN A 60 18.74 -5.44 1.37
C GLN A 60 17.36 -5.74 0.76
N THR A 61 16.88 -6.96 0.97
CA THR A 61 15.56 -7.41 0.47
C THR A 61 14.44 -6.92 1.40
N VAL A 62 13.18 -7.04 0.96
CA VAL A 62 12.03 -6.58 1.75
C VAL A 62 10.97 -7.66 1.91
N PHE A 63 10.40 -7.75 3.12
CA PHE A 63 9.20 -8.49 3.43
C PHE A 63 8.06 -7.52 3.73
N MET A 64 6.87 -7.73 3.15
CA MET A 64 5.69 -6.93 3.48
C MET A 64 4.48 -7.83 3.77
N GLU A 65 3.71 -7.49 4.79
CA GLU A 65 2.54 -8.28 5.23
C GLU A 65 1.31 -7.39 5.29
N TYR A 66 0.31 -7.63 4.45
CA TYR A 66 -0.99 -6.95 4.60
C TYR A 66 -1.71 -7.43 5.86
N ILE A 67 -2.35 -6.51 6.58
CA ILE A 67 -3.15 -6.80 7.78
C ILE A 67 -4.24 -5.74 7.98
N GLY A 68 -5.46 -6.15 8.31
CA GLY A 68 -6.53 -5.20 8.64
C GLY A 68 -7.95 -5.67 8.40
N GLY A 69 -8.16 -6.82 7.76
CA GLY A 69 -9.49 -7.38 7.48
C GLY A 69 -10.17 -8.02 8.70
N GLY A 70 -9.40 -8.40 9.73
CA GLY A 70 -9.88 -9.04 10.96
C GLY A 70 -9.40 -10.47 11.12
N GLY A 71 -9.11 -10.87 12.36
CA GLY A 71 -8.54 -12.18 12.70
C GLY A 71 -7.18 -12.04 13.39
N ALA A 72 -6.19 -11.45 12.72
CA ALA A 72 -4.82 -11.31 13.22
C ALA A 72 -4.55 -9.97 13.92
N ALA A 73 -3.79 -9.99 15.02
CA ALA A 73 -3.12 -8.82 15.60
C ALA A 73 -1.69 -8.77 15.09
N LEU A 74 -1.08 -7.60 15.24
CA LEU A 74 0.35 -7.41 14.95
C LEU A 74 1.24 -8.41 15.70
N LEU A 75 0.91 -8.74 16.96
CA LEU A 75 1.67 -9.69 17.77
C LEU A 75 1.53 -11.15 17.34
N ASP A 76 0.52 -11.48 16.52
CA ASP A 76 0.33 -12.84 16.02
C ASP A 76 1.26 -13.14 14.84
N VAL A 77 1.64 -12.10 14.10
CA VAL A 77 2.49 -12.23 12.91
C VAL A 77 3.95 -12.46 13.32
N PRO A 78 4.60 -13.52 12.84
CA PRO A 78 5.98 -13.82 13.21
C PRO A 78 6.93 -12.75 12.66
N ILE A 79 7.88 -12.33 13.49
CA ILE A 79 8.98 -11.45 13.11
C ILE A 79 10.28 -12.23 13.28
N ALA A 80 10.98 -12.49 12.18
CA ALA A 80 12.24 -13.23 12.22
C ALA A 80 13.35 -12.42 12.91
N PRO A 81 14.28 -13.07 13.63
CA PRO A 81 15.42 -12.37 14.24
C PRO A 81 16.34 -11.66 13.24
N SER A 82 16.30 -12.06 11.96
CA SER A 82 17.05 -11.45 10.86
C SER A 82 16.39 -10.18 10.30
N THR A 83 15.20 -9.80 10.77
CA THR A 83 14.54 -8.53 10.40
C THR A 83 15.40 -7.34 10.84
N GLY A 84 15.57 -6.38 9.94
CA GLY A 84 16.41 -5.18 10.13
C GLY A 84 17.89 -5.40 9.85
N SER A 85 18.40 -6.64 9.96
CA SER A 85 19.79 -6.96 9.61
C SER A 85 19.92 -7.55 8.21
N ALA A 86 18.98 -8.39 7.79
CA ALA A 86 18.99 -9.10 6.51
C ALA A 86 17.97 -8.55 5.51
N PHE A 87 16.80 -8.14 6.01
CA PHE A 87 15.71 -7.59 5.21
C PHE A 87 14.89 -6.59 6.02
N ASP A 88 14.27 -5.63 5.33
CA ASP A 88 13.29 -4.73 5.94
C ASP A 88 11.92 -5.41 6.02
N PHE A 89 11.18 -5.18 7.10
CA PHE A 89 9.81 -5.67 7.26
C PHE A 89 8.85 -4.49 7.31
N PHE A 90 7.79 -4.53 6.49
CA PHE A 90 6.64 -3.63 6.58
C PHE A 90 5.36 -4.38 6.92
N PHE A 91 4.65 -3.95 7.96
CA PHE A 91 3.21 -4.21 8.03
C PHE A 91 2.50 -3.23 7.12
N ILE A 92 1.60 -3.71 6.25
CA ILE A 92 0.75 -2.87 5.40
C ILE A 92 -0.67 -2.89 5.98
N LEU A 93 -1.08 -1.77 6.57
CA LEU A 93 -2.40 -1.63 7.19
C LEU A 93 -3.46 -1.44 6.10
N ALA A 94 -4.40 -2.38 6.02
CA ALA A 94 -5.48 -2.43 5.03
C ALA A 94 -6.83 -2.05 5.70
N PHE A 95 -7.41 -0.88 5.47
CA PHE A 95 -7.01 0.19 4.54
C PHE A 95 -7.22 1.58 5.15
N ALA A 96 -6.63 2.59 4.53
CA ALA A 96 -7.13 3.96 4.59
C ALA A 96 -8.00 4.22 3.35
N THR A 97 -9.18 4.78 3.54
CA THR A 97 -10.18 4.92 2.46
C THR A 97 -10.70 6.35 2.40
N ASP A 98 -10.65 6.97 1.23
CA ASP A 98 -11.48 8.10 0.87
C ASP A 98 -12.75 7.54 0.21
N ALA A 99 -13.84 7.43 0.97
CA ALA A 99 -15.09 6.98 0.38
C ALA A 99 -15.44 7.87 -0.84
N SER A 100 -16.14 7.33 -1.83
CA SER A 100 -16.49 8.02 -3.08
C SER A 100 -17.12 9.42 -2.92
N THR A 101 -17.64 9.73 -1.73
CA THR A 101 -18.25 11.02 -1.36
C THR A 101 -17.30 12.00 -0.66
N THR A 102 -16.05 11.62 -0.41
CA THR A 102 -15.12 12.34 0.49
C THR A 102 -13.96 13.02 -0.24
N ASP A 103 -13.80 12.77 -1.54
CA ASP A 103 -12.90 13.50 -2.44
C ASP A 103 -11.47 13.66 -1.89
N GLY A 104 -10.81 12.54 -1.60
CA GLY A 104 -9.45 12.50 -1.07
C GLY A 104 -9.34 12.64 0.45
N LEU A 105 -10.45 12.82 1.19
CA LEU A 105 -10.41 12.79 2.65
C LEU A 105 -10.39 11.35 3.18
N PHE A 106 -9.17 10.82 3.33
CA PHE A 106 -8.95 9.48 3.88
C PHE A 106 -9.29 9.34 5.37
N GLU A 107 -9.90 8.20 5.70
CA GLU A 107 -10.06 7.70 7.06
C GLU A 107 -9.40 6.32 7.22
N ALA A 108 -8.88 6.02 8.41
CA ALA A 108 -8.38 4.68 8.74
C ALA A 108 -9.56 3.72 8.96
N THR A 109 -9.75 2.74 8.06
CA THR A 109 -10.88 1.79 8.09
C THR A 109 -10.49 0.38 8.50
N TRP A 110 -9.20 0.13 8.78
CA TRP A 110 -8.74 -1.12 9.38
C TRP A 110 -9.29 -1.34 10.80
N GLN A 111 -9.20 -2.58 11.28
CA GLN A 111 -9.75 -2.95 12.58
C GLN A 111 -9.17 -2.12 13.75
N PRO A 112 -9.99 -1.70 14.74
CA PRO A 112 -9.54 -0.86 15.88
C PRO A 112 -8.40 -1.44 16.71
N ARG A 113 -8.18 -2.76 16.65
CA ARG A 113 -7.06 -3.44 17.32
C ARG A 113 -5.70 -3.07 16.75
N LEU A 114 -5.64 -2.56 15.52
CA LEU A 114 -4.43 -2.02 14.89
C LEU A 114 -4.30 -0.53 15.25
N SER A 115 -4.44 -0.21 16.53
CA SER A 115 -4.45 1.15 17.07
C SER A 115 -3.06 1.79 17.06
N PRO A 116 -2.96 3.13 17.24
CA PRO A 116 -1.68 3.79 17.45
C PRO A 116 -0.84 3.17 18.58
N SER A 117 -1.49 2.77 19.68
CA SER A 117 -0.81 2.13 20.81
C SER A 117 -0.31 0.73 20.49
N ALA A 118 -1.02 -0.04 19.67
CA ALA A 118 -0.58 -1.37 19.22
C ALA A 118 0.66 -1.24 18.32
N ILE A 119 0.66 -0.29 17.39
CA ILE A 119 1.83 0.01 16.54
C ILE A 119 3.02 0.45 17.38
N ALA A 120 2.81 1.40 18.30
CA ALA A 120 3.86 1.87 19.19
C ALA A 120 4.47 0.73 20.03
N THR A 121 3.64 -0.22 20.48
CA THR A 121 4.10 -1.42 21.21
C THR A 121 5.02 -2.28 20.33
N ILE A 122 4.64 -2.52 19.07
CA ILE A 122 5.48 -3.29 18.13
C ILE A 122 6.79 -2.57 17.84
N LYS A 123 6.75 -1.27 17.53
CA LYS A 123 7.98 -0.48 17.26
C LYS A 123 8.90 -0.42 18.48
N ALA A 124 8.36 -0.38 19.69
CA ALA A 124 9.15 -0.43 20.92
C ALA A 124 9.85 -1.79 21.12
N ALA A 125 9.17 -2.90 20.80
CA ALA A 125 9.73 -4.24 20.88
C ALA A 125 10.69 -4.57 19.71
N HIS A 126 10.40 -4.02 18.53
CA HIS A 126 11.10 -4.29 17.27
C HIS A 126 11.33 -2.97 16.49
N PRO A 127 12.36 -2.18 16.82
CA PRO A 127 12.58 -0.84 16.24
C PRO A 127 12.81 -0.83 14.72
N SER A 128 13.20 -1.96 14.14
CA SER A 128 13.40 -2.11 12.69
C SER A 128 12.11 -2.40 11.91
N ILE A 129 10.98 -2.63 12.60
CA ILE A 129 9.68 -2.84 11.95
C ILE A 129 9.14 -1.50 11.46
N ASN A 130 8.70 -1.51 10.20
CA ASN A 130 8.08 -0.37 9.55
C ASN A 130 6.58 -0.62 9.36
N PHE A 131 5.84 0.48 9.28
CA PHE A 131 4.40 0.44 9.00
C PHE A 131 4.09 1.21 7.72
N SER A 132 3.28 0.63 6.85
CA SER A 132 2.70 1.26 5.67
C SER A 132 1.19 1.37 5.84
N ALA A 133 0.57 2.42 5.31
CA ALA A 133 -0.87 2.48 5.14
C ALA A 133 -1.22 2.21 3.67
N SER A 134 -1.99 1.16 3.39
CA SER A 134 -2.52 0.93 2.05
C SER A 134 -3.78 1.78 1.84
N ILE A 135 -3.81 2.54 0.75
CA ILE A 135 -4.88 3.45 0.41
C ILE A 135 -5.73 2.87 -0.73
N GLY A 136 -7.06 2.96 -0.61
CA GLY A 136 -8.01 2.42 -1.60
C GLY A 136 -8.67 1.10 -1.14
N GLY A 137 -8.28 0.00 -1.78
CA GLY A 137 -8.82 -1.35 -1.65
C GLY A 137 -10.00 -1.66 -2.59
N GLY A 138 -10.28 -2.95 -2.82
CA GLY A 138 -11.39 -3.44 -3.66
C GLY A 138 -12.82 -3.30 -3.09
N ASN A 139 -13.06 -2.39 -2.14
CA ASN A 139 -14.40 -2.13 -1.61
C ASN A 139 -15.24 -1.30 -2.60
N PRO A 140 -16.54 -1.60 -2.84
CA PRO A 140 -17.43 -0.78 -3.66
C PRO A 140 -17.45 0.73 -3.34
N ASN A 141 -17.10 1.13 -2.13
CA ASN A 141 -17.04 2.54 -1.72
C ASN A 141 -15.67 3.21 -1.99
N SER A 142 -14.64 2.43 -2.33
CA SER A 142 -13.26 2.86 -2.58
C SER A 142 -13.02 3.04 -4.09
N ILE A 143 -13.72 4.01 -4.70
CA ILE A 143 -13.59 4.32 -6.12
C ILE A 143 -12.73 5.58 -6.26
N PHE A 144 -11.63 5.49 -7.02
CA PHE A 144 -10.86 6.67 -7.39
C PHE A 144 -11.68 7.56 -8.33
N GLN A 145 -12.21 8.66 -7.81
CA GLN A 145 -13.06 9.59 -8.54
C GLN A 145 -12.94 11.01 -8.00
N PRO A 146 -11.80 11.70 -8.21
CA PRO A 146 -11.63 13.09 -7.78
C PRO A 146 -12.66 14.01 -8.42
N THR A 147 -13.23 14.93 -7.65
CA THR A 147 -14.08 16.00 -8.19
C THR A 147 -13.27 17.08 -8.91
N SER A 148 -12.05 17.31 -8.41
CA SER A 148 -11.01 18.16 -8.97
C SER A 148 -9.67 17.58 -8.56
N LEU A 149 -8.67 17.63 -9.45
CA LEU A 149 -7.34 17.09 -9.15
C LEU A 149 -6.72 17.80 -7.95
N ASP A 150 -6.72 19.13 -7.95
CA ASP A 150 -6.09 19.94 -6.90
C ASP A 150 -6.76 19.71 -5.54
N THR A 151 -8.10 19.72 -5.49
CA THR A 151 -8.85 19.51 -4.25
C THR A 151 -8.59 18.12 -3.68
N TRP A 152 -8.62 17.09 -4.53
CA TRP A 152 -8.35 15.71 -4.09
C TRP A 152 -6.92 15.58 -3.54
N ILE A 153 -5.93 16.17 -4.21
CA ILE A 153 -4.52 16.15 -3.77
C ILE A 153 -4.37 16.87 -2.42
N GLU A 154 -4.93 18.06 -2.26
CA GLU A 154 -4.86 18.83 -1.01
C GLU A 154 -5.52 18.08 0.15
N ASN A 155 -6.71 17.51 -0.08
CA ASN A 155 -7.43 16.70 0.90
C ASN A 155 -6.63 15.45 1.29
N ALA A 156 -6.13 14.72 0.29
CA ALA A 156 -5.36 13.49 0.48
C ALA A 156 -4.08 13.75 1.28
N VAL A 157 -3.32 14.77 0.90
CA VAL A 157 -2.10 15.16 1.64
C VAL A 157 -2.46 15.54 3.06
N SER A 158 -3.51 16.32 3.28
CA SER A 158 -3.92 16.76 4.61
C SER A 158 -4.36 15.60 5.51
N SER A 159 -5.32 14.78 5.06
CA SER A 159 -5.89 13.70 5.88
C SER A 159 -4.89 12.57 6.11
N LEU A 160 -4.09 12.18 5.10
CA LEU A 160 -3.06 11.17 5.28
C LEU A 160 -1.94 11.68 6.18
N SER A 161 -1.59 12.97 6.16
CA SER A 161 -0.63 13.53 7.13
C SER A 161 -1.08 13.32 8.58
N LEU A 162 -2.39 13.47 8.85
CA LEU A 162 -2.97 13.23 10.18
C LEU A 162 -2.91 11.74 10.55
N ILE A 163 -3.29 10.84 9.64
CA ILE A 163 -3.21 9.39 9.85
C ILE A 163 -1.76 8.95 10.10
N ILE A 164 -0.84 9.37 9.23
CA ILE A 164 0.59 9.03 9.32
C ILE A 164 1.16 9.46 10.67
N SER A 165 0.87 10.70 11.09
CA SER A 165 1.34 11.24 12.36
C SER A 165 0.74 10.50 13.55
N ALA A 166 -0.56 10.20 13.53
CA ALA A 166 -1.26 9.54 14.62
C ALA A 166 -0.79 8.09 14.82
N TYR A 167 -0.55 7.35 13.73
CA TYR A 167 -0.19 5.93 13.75
C TYR A 167 1.32 5.67 13.67
N HIS A 168 2.16 6.70 13.51
CA HIS A 168 3.60 6.57 13.28
C HIS A 168 3.94 5.70 12.06
N ILE A 169 3.21 5.92 10.97
CA ILE A 169 3.39 5.25 9.69
C ILE A 169 4.68 5.75 9.01
N ASP A 170 5.37 4.85 8.32
CA ASP A 170 6.65 5.09 7.66
C ASP A 170 6.55 5.13 6.12
N ALA A 171 5.47 4.56 5.57
CA ALA A 171 5.26 4.35 4.15
C ALA A 171 3.78 4.43 3.75
N ILE A 172 3.50 4.58 2.46
CA ILE A 172 2.15 4.33 1.92
C ILE A 172 2.21 3.30 0.80
N ASP A 173 1.09 2.63 0.60
CA ASP A 173 0.85 1.69 -0.49
C ASP A 173 -0.39 2.13 -1.27
N ILE A 174 -0.33 2.15 -2.60
CA ILE A 174 -1.44 2.55 -3.48
C ILE A 174 -2.12 1.31 -4.02
N ASP A 175 -3.38 1.06 -3.62
CA ASP A 175 -4.14 -0.15 -3.94
C ASP A 175 -5.58 0.18 -4.37
N TYR A 176 -5.76 1.18 -5.23
CA TYR A 176 -7.06 1.37 -5.89
C TYR A 176 -7.30 0.28 -6.94
N GLU A 177 -8.49 -0.32 -6.88
CA GLU A 177 -8.95 -1.35 -7.83
C GLU A 177 -10.13 -0.88 -8.71
N SER A 178 -10.71 0.28 -8.40
CA SER A 178 -11.85 0.86 -9.11
C SER A 178 -11.61 2.33 -9.41
N PHE A 179 -11.84 2.75 -10.66
CA PHE A 179 -11.44 4.07 -11.17
C PHE A 179 -12.59 4.92 -11.72
N GLY A 180 -13.84 4.49 -11.50
CA GLY A 180 -15.03 5.24 -11.90
C GLY A 180 -15.00 5.72 -13.35
N SER A 181 -15.18 7.03 -13.53
CA SER A 181 -15.05 7.72 -14.83
C SER A 181 -13.71 8.44 -15.02
N SER A 182 -12.75 8.24 -14.11
CA SER A 182 -11.48 8.95 -14.13
C SER A 182 -10.54 8.39 -15.19
N SER A 183 -9.73 9.27 -15.77
CA SER A 183 -8.74 8.83 -16.76
C SER A 183 -7.48 8.28 -16.06
N PRO A 184 -6.71 7.40 -16.73
CA PRO A 184 -5.39 7.00 -16.25
C PRO A 184 -4.44 8.18 -15.99
N GLN A 185 -4.57 9.28 -16.74
CA GLN A 185 -3.76 10.48 -16.54
C GLN A 185 -4.13 11.21 -15.24
N ASP A 186 -5.42 11.30 -14.91
CA ASP A 186 -5.87 11.94 -13.68
C ASP A 186 -5.41 11.14 -12.45
N PHE A 187 -5.53 9.81 -12.51
CA PHE A 187 -4.99 8.91 -11.49
C PHE A 187 -3.49 9.08 -11.31
N ALA A 188 -2.73 9.05 -12.40
CA ALA A 188 -1.28 9.23 -12.36
C ALA A 188 -0.90 10.58 -11.73
N THR A 189 -1.58 11.67 -12.09
CA THR A 189 -1.33 13.00 -11.53
C THR A 189 -1.64 13.06 -10.04
N CYS A 190 -2.85 12.65 -9.63
CA CYS A 190 -3.27 12.70 -8.23
C CYS A 190 -2.36 11.88 -7.32
N ILE A 191 -2.12 10.62 -7.68
CA ILE A 191 -1.29 9.73 -6.87
C ILE A 191 0.19 10.15 -6.90
N GLY A 192 0.70 10.54 -8.08
CA GLY A 192 2.07 11.00 -8.24
C GLY A 192 2.40 12.22 -7.39
N GLU A 193 1.53 13.24 -7.42
CA GLU A 193 1.68 14.46 -6.61
C GLU A 193 1.47 14.19 -5.12
N LEU A 194 0.52 13.32 -4.75
CA LEU A 194 0.34 12.88 -3.37
C LEU A 194 1.63 12.28 -2.79
N ILE A 195 2.23 11.29 -3.48
CA ILE A 195 3.46 10.64 -3.03
C ILE A 195 4.60 11.68 -2.95
N THR A 196 4.70 12.54 -3.97
CA THR A 196 5.72 13.60 -4.03
C THR A 196 5.63 14.52 -2.82
N HIS A 197 4.43 15.04 -2.51
CA HIS A 197 4.22 15.94 -1.39
C HIS A 197 4.49 15.28 -0.03
N LEU A 198 4.05 14.03 0.17
CA LEU A 198 4.30 13.32 1.42
C LEU A 198 5.81 13.06 1.64
N LYS A 199 6.54 12.71 0.58
CA LYS A 199 8.01 12.56 0.62
C LYS A 199 8.72 13.90 0.86
N GLN A 200 8.33 14.98 0.17
CA GLN A 200 8.91 16.32 0.36
C GLN A 200 8.69 16.87 1.77
N LYS A 201 7.55 16.54 2.40
CA LYS A 201 7.27 16.89 3.80
C LYS A 201 8.03 16.00 4.81
N GLY A 202 8.73 14.97 4.34
CA GLY A 202 9.44 14.00 5.19
C GLY A 202 8.51 13.11 6.01
N LEU A 203 7.23 12.99 5.61
CA LEU A 203 6.24 12.18 6.33
C LEU A 203 6.39 10.69 6.04
N ILE A 204 6.82 10.35 4.83
CA ILE A 204 7.10 8.97 4.42
C ILE A 204 8.45 8.90 3.72
N ARG A 205 9.05 7.70 3.74
CA ARG A 205 10.29 7.39 3.00
C ARG A 205 10.07 6.42 1.86
N VAL A 206 9.09 5.52 2.00
CA VAL A 206 8.79 4.47 1.04
C VAL A 206 7.37 4.66 0.52
N ALA A 207 7.19 4.48 -0.78
CA ALA A 207 5.89 4.37 -1.42
C ALA A 207 5.85 3.14 -2.32
N THR A 208 4.76 2.39 -2.25
CA THR A 208 4.52 1.21 -3.10
C THR A 208 3.24 1.35 -3.90
N ILE A 209 3.15 0.63 -5.01
CA ILE A 209 1.92 0.48 -5.80
C ILE A 209 1.56 -1.00 -5.87
N ALA A 210 0.27 -1.34 -5.85
CA ALA A 210 -0.21 -2.72 -5.83
C ALA A 210 -1.02 -3.11 -7.08
N PRO A 211 -0.45 -3.03 -8.30
CA PRO A 211 -1.17 -3.33 -9.52
C PRO A 211 -1.51 -4.81 -9.67
N TYR A 212 -2.56 -5.08 -10.42
CA TYR A 212 -2.95 -6.40 -10.88
C TYR A 212 -3.57 -6.34 -12.28
N PRO A 213 -3.65 -7.47 -13.01
CA PRO A 213 -4.25 -7.50 -14.35
C PRO A 213 -5.65 -6.91 -14.36
N GLY A 214 -5.88 -5.92 -15.23
CA GLY A 214 -7.13 -5.15 -15.29
C GLY A 214 -7.02 -3.74 -14.69
N THR A 215 -5.94 -3.45 -13.98
CA THR A 215 -5.59 -2.08 -13.52
C THR A 215 -4.41 -1.49 -14.29
N ASP A 216 -3.89 -2.23 -15.29
CA ASP A 216 -2.64 -1.95 -15.97
C ASP A 216 -2.60 -0.55 -16.59
N ASP A 217 -3.68 -0.09 -17.23
CA ASP A 217 -3.74 1.23 -17.87
C ASP A 217 -3.46 2.36 -16.87
N PHE A 218 -3.93 2.23 -15.62
CA PHE A 218 -3.79 3.24 -14.57
C PHE A 218 -2.40 3.19 -13.93
N TYR A 219 -1.95 2.01 -13.49
CA TYR A 219 -0.67 1.89 -12.80
C TYR A 219 0.54 1.98 -13.73
N SER A 220 0.43 1.51 -14.98
CA SER A 220 1.49 1.74 -15.97
C SER A 220 1.63 3.24 -16.27
N LYS A 221 0.51 3.96 -16.39
CA LYS A 221 0.52 5.41 -16.60
C LYS A 221 1.14 6.17 -15.41
N LEU A 222 0.79 5.77 -14.18
CA LEU A 222 1.43 6.27 -12.97
C LEU A 222 2.94 6.00 -12.97
N TRP A 223 3.34 4.77 -13.32
CA TRP A 223 4.75 4.39 -13.38
C TRP A 223 5.53 5.21 -14.42
N GLU A 224 5.01 5.37 -15.63
CA GLU A 224 5.65 6.15 -16.69
C GLU A 224 5.96 7.59 -16.26
N SER A 225 5.04 8.23 -15.54
CA SER A 225 5.15 9.62 -15.12
C SER A 225 5.89 9.79 -13.79
N TYR A 226 5.72 8.88 -12.83
CA TYR A 226 6.13 9.08 -11.43
C TYR A 226 6.98 7.94 -10.84
N LYS A 227 7.52 7.00 -11.62
CA LYS A 227 8.40 5.92 -11.09
C LYS A 227 9.55 6.37 -10.18
N HIS A 228 9.99 7.63 -10.27
CA HIS A 228 11.04 8.18 -9.41
C HIS A 228 10.59 8.41 -7.96
N THR A 229 9.27 8.44 -7.71
CA THR A 229 8.68 8.59 -6.38
C THR A 229 8.26 7.25 -5.78
N ILE A 230 8.28 6.16 -6.55
CA ILE A 230 7.80 4.83 -6.16
C ILE A 230 8.98 3.88 -5.95
N ASP A 231 9.01 3.19 -4.81
CA ASP A 231 10.13 2.35 -4.40
C ASP A 231 9.92 0.87 -4.80
N TYR A 232 8.70 0.37 -4.68
CA TYR A 232 8.37 -1.03 -4.98
C TYR A 232 7.03 -1.18 -5.69
N VAL A 233 6.93 -2.25 -6.48
CA VAL A 233 5.70 -2.68 -7.15
C VAL A 233 5.25 -4.00 -6.51
N ASN A 234 4.20 -3.91 -5.70
CA ASN A 234 3.51 -5.02 -5.06
C ASN A 234 2.55 -5.68 -6.07
N TYR A 235 3.10 -6.24 -7.15
CA TYR A 235 2.28 -6.89 -8.19
C TYR A 235 1.51 -8.08 -7.61
N GLN A 236 0.18 -8.11 -7.76
CA GLN A 236 -0.68 -9.10 -7.12
C GLN A 236 -0.79 -10.39 -7.93
N PHE A 237 0.22 -11.26 -7.86
CA PHE A 237 0.24 -12.51 -8.63
C PHE A 237 -0.90 -13.47 -8.28
N TYR A 238 -1.46 -13.36 -7.07
CA TYR A 238 -2.58 -14.18 -6.62
C TYR A 238 -3.90 -13.85 -7.32
N SER A 239 -4.05 -12.69 -7.96
CA SER A 239 -5.28 -12.31 -8.67
C SER A 239 -5.44 -13.00 -10.04
N LEU A 240 -4.43 -13.74 -10.50
CA LEU A 240 -4.35 -14.31 -11.85
C LEU A 240 -4.94 -15.72 -11.96
N GLY A 241 -5.42 -16.29 -10.85
CA GLY A 241 -5.86 -17.68 -10.81
C GLY A 241 -4.79 -18.65 -10.31
N ASP A 242 -5.16 -19.92 -10.22
CA ASP A 242 -4.21 -21.00 -9.98
C ASP A 242 -3.24 -21.14 -11.17
N MET A 243 -1.97 -21.40 -10.85
CA MET A 243 -0.89 -21.48 -11.83
C MET A 243 0.23 -22.38 -11.32
N VAL A 244 1.06 -22.90 -12.22
CA VAL A 244 2.29 -23.61 -11.85
C VAL A 244 3.49 -22.65 -11.76
N VAL A 245 4.58 -23.07 -11.11
CA VAL A 245 5.79 -22.24 -10.91
C VAL A 245 6.32 -21.64 -12.22
N SER A 246 6.35 -22.40 -13.32
CA SER A 246 6.84 -21.87 -14.61
C SER A 246 5.95 -20.76 -15.18
N GLU A 247 4.64 -20.82 -14.96
CA GLU A 247 3.70 -19.79 -15.38
C GLU A 247 3.89 -18.53 -14.54
N TYR A 248 4.01 -18.68 -13.21
CA TYR A 248 4.33 -17.58 -12.31
C TYR A 248 5.58 -16.82 -12.75
N LEU A 249 6.67 -17.53 -13.04
CA LEU A 249 7.93 -16.91 -13.47
C LEU A 249 7.80 -16.16 -14.81
N ASN A 250 6.93 -16.64 -15.70
CA ASN A 250 6.65 -15.93 -16.96
C ASN A 250 5.88 -14.64 -16.71
N VAL A 251 4.86 -14.67 -15.84
CA VAL A 251 4.12 -13.47 -15.44
C VAL A 251 5.06 -12.49 -14.72
N TYR A 252 5.92 -12.97 -13.82
CA TYR A 252 6.89 -12.14 -13.12
C TYR A 252 7.82 -11.39 -14.09
N LYS A 253 8.28 -12.05 -15.16
CA LYS A 253 9.06 -11.41 -16.23
C LYS A 253 8.25 -10.34 -16.97
N THR A 254 6.98 -10.61 -17.25
CA THR A 254 6.07 -9.61 -17.86
C THR A 254 5.91 -8.39 -16.95
N ALA A 255 5.64 -8.59 -15.66
CA ALA A 255 5.55 -7.51 -14.68
C ALA A 255 6.84 -6.68 -14.61
N LYS A 256 8.01 -7.33 -14.57
CA LYS A 256 9.31 -6.64 -14.64
C LYS A 256 9.50 -5.81 -15.92
N SER A 257 8.96 -6.27 -17.04
CA SER A 257 9.00 -5.51 -18.29
C SER A 257 8.09 -4.29 -18.26
N MET A 258 6.89 -4.41 -17.68
CA MET A 258 5.94 -3.30 -17.53
C MET A 258 6.50 -2.21 -16.61
N TYR A 259 7.08 -2.62 -15.47
CA TYR A 259 7.63 -1.72 -14.45
C TYR A 259 9.16 -1.60 -14.56
N LYS A 260 9.66 -1.50 -15.80
CA LYS A 260 11.10 -1.48 -16.08
C LYS A 260 11.82 -0.35 -15.34
N GLY A 261 12.93 -0.70 -14.68
CA GLY A 261 13.73 0.21 -13.87
C GLY A 261 13.27 0.30 -12.41
N GLY A 262 12.20 -0.42 -12.03
CA GLY A 262 11.72 -0.55 -10.66
C GLY A 262 12.04 -1.91 -10.05
N VAL A 263 11.55 -2.09 -8.82
CA VAL A 263 11.65 -3.33 -8.06
C VAL A 263 10.27 -3.98 -7.97
N VAL A 264 10.06 -5.07 -8.70
CA VAL A 264 8.84 -5.88 -8.63
C VAL A 264 8.97 -6.92 -7.54
N MET A 265 8.08 -6.87 -6.55
CA MET A 265 8.01 -7.78 -5.42
C MET A 265 7.35 -9.10 -5.86
N ALA A 266 7.86 -10.24 -5.41
CA ALA A 266 7.12 -11.50 -5.53
C ALA A 266 5.97 -11.51 -4.51
N SER A 267 4.88 -12.20 -4.83
CA SER A 267 3.72 -12.29 -3.95
C SER A 267 2.87 -13.53 -4.12
N PHE A 268 2.08 -13.80 -3.09
CA PHE A 268 1.04 -14.82 -3.08
C PHE A 268 0.06 -14.50 -1.95
N GLU A 269 -1.14 -15.07 -2.01
CA GLU A 269 -2.06 -15.04 -0.88
C GLU A 269 -2.03 -16.34 -0.08
N THR A 270 -2.56 -16.34 1.15
CA THR A 270 -2.57 -17.55 2.00
C THR A 270 -3.91 -18.25 2.06
N LEU A 271 -4.97 -17.62 1.55
CA LEU A 271 -6.25 -18.28 1.33
C LEU A 271 -6.15 -19.29 0.17
N ASN A 272 -6.19 -20.58 0.51
CA ASN A 272 -6.27 -21.63 -0.49
C ASN A 272 -7.74 -21.99 -0.76
N ASN A 273 -8.41 -21.19 -1.58
CA ASN A 273 -9.82 -21.38 -1.98
C ASN A 273 -9.98 -22.03 -3.37
N GLY A 274 -8.87 -22.34 -4.06
CA GLY A 274 -8.85 -22.92 -5.41
C GLY A 274 -9.08 -21.93 -6.55
N THR A 275 -9.18 -20.62 -6.27
CA THR A 275 -9.32 -19.57 -7.30
C THR A 275 -8.07 -18.71 -7.45
N SER A 276 -7.06 -18.91 -6.61
CA SER A 276 -5.80 -18.19 -6.60
C SER A 276 -4.65 -19.19 -6.61
N ILE A 277 -3.44 -18.70 -6.88
CA ILE A 277 -2.24 -19.54 -6.79
C ILE A 277 -2.15 -20.24 -5.43
N VAL A 278 -1.88 -21.54 -5.45
CA VAL A 278 -1.62 -22.28 -4.21
C VAL A 278 -0.41 -21.66 -3.48
N PRO A 279 -0.50 -21.35 -2.17
CA PRO A 279 0.55 -20.60 -1.46
C PRO A 279 1.93 -21.28 -1.52
N SER A 280 1.98 -22.62 -1.53
CA SER A 280 3.24 -23.37 -1.68
C SER A 280 3.88 -23.15 -3.06
N THR A 281 3.08 -23.05 -4.13
CA THR A 281 3.57 -22.74 -5.47
C THR A 281 4.14 -21.32 -5.50
N GLY A 282 3.47 -20.35 -4.88
CA GLY A 282 3.99 -18.98 -4.74
C GLY A 282 5.33 -18.94 -4.01
N LEU A 283 5.45 -19.66 -2.90
CA LEU A 283 6.70 -19.78 -2.16
C LEU A 283 7.80 -20.49 -2.97
N ASP A 284 7.47 -21.53 -3.75
CA ASP A 284 8.45 -22.22 -4.61
C ASP A 284 8.92 -21.34 -5.78
N ALA A 285 8.05 -20.49 -6.32
CA ALA A 285 8.45 -19.46 -7.28
C ALA A 285 9.41 -18.44 -6.64
N CYS A 286 9.16 -18.01 -5.40
CA CYS A 286 10.09 -17.15 -4.66
C CYS A 286 11.47 -17.81 -4.50
N LYS A 287 11.53 -19.10 -4.14
CA LYS A 287 12.81 -19.85 -4.04
C LYS A 287 13.54 -19.91 -5.39
N LYS A 288 12.80 -20.08 -6.49
CA LYS A 288 13.38 -20.11 -7.83
C LYS A 288 13.95 -18.74 -8.24
N LEU A 289 13.23 -17.65 -7.96
CA LEU A 289 13.73 -16.28 -8.16
C LEU A 289 14.97 -16.01 -7.30
N ALA A 290 14.98 -16.46 -6.05
CA ALA A 290 16.12 -16.32 -5.14
C ALA A 290 17.38 -17.03 -5.69
N ALA A 291 17.22 -18.27 -6.17
CA ALA A 291 18.31 -19.03 -6.78
C ALA A 291 18.86 -18.39 -8.07
N GLU A 292 18.07 -17.55 -8.73
CA GLU A 292 18.46 -16.81 -9.93
C GLU A 292 19.01 -15.40 -9.61
N GLY A 293 19.02 -14.99 -8.34
CA GLY A 293 19.44 -13.64 -7.93
C GLY A 293 18.41 -12.55 -8.28
N GLU A 294 17.17 -12.95 -8.57
CA GLU A 294 16.10 -12.07 -9.07
C GLU A 294 15.04 -11.75 -8.00
N LEU A 295 15.15 -12.33 -6.79
CA LEU A 295 14.23 -12.05 -5.69
C LEU A 295 14.69 -10.82 -4.89
N HIS A 296 13.95 -9.72 -5.03
CA HIS A 296 14.22 -8.47 -4.31
C HIS A 296 13.34 -8.26 -3.08
N GLY A 297 12.28 -9.05 -2.96
CA GLY A 297 11.40 -9.04 -1.81
C GLY A 297 10.13 -9.85 -2.05
N ILE A 298 9.39 -10.07 -0.96
CA ILE A 298 8.14 -10.83 -0.94
C ILE A 298 7.08 -9.99 -0.22
N PHE A 299 5.86 -9.94 -0.74
CA PHE A 299 4.71 -9.55 0.05
C PHE A 299 3.64 -10.63 0.10
N ILE A 300 2.87 -10.67 1.18
CA ILE A 300 1.80 -11.66 1.40
C ILE A 300 0.48 -10.97 1.71
N TRP A 301 -0.58 -11.46 1.06
CA TRP A 301 -1.97 -11.13 1.35
C TRP A 301 -2.65 -12.34 2.01
N SER A 302 -3.02 -12.35 3.28
CA SER A 302 -2.75 -11.38 4.32
C SER A 302 -2.64 -12.10 5.67
N ALA A 303 -2.15 -11.39 6.69
CA ALA A 303 -2.06 -11.92 8.05
C ALA A 303 -3.41 -12.42 8.57
N ASP A 304 -4.50 -11.77 8.18
CA ASP A 304 -5.86 -12.13 8.57
C ASP A 304 -6.24 -13.54 8.10
N GLN A 305 -5.86 -13.90 6.86
CA GLN A 305 -6.06 -15.24 6.30
C GLN A 305 -5.09 -16.26 6.95
N SER A 306 -3.90 -15.81 7.31
CA SER A 306 -2.84 -16.62 7.94
C SER A 306 -3.01 -16.84 9.44
N TYR A 307 -3.93 -16.14 10.12
CA TYR A 307 -4.03 -16.07 11.60
C TYR A 307 -3.97 -17.43 12.31
N ARG A 308 -4.46 -18.50 11.68
CA ARG A 308 -4.41 -19.86 12.25
C ARG A 308 -3.04 -20.52 12.15
N ASN A 309 -2.25 -20.20 11.14
CA ASN A 309 -0.92 -20.74 10.93
C ASN A 309 -0.08 -19.89 9.95
N PHE A 310 0.84 -19.09 10.50
CA PHE A 310 1.78 -18.26 9.73
C PHE A 310 2.98 -19.02 9.13
N GLN A 311 2.75 -20.21 8.54
CA GLN A 311 3.83 -21.04 8.03
C GLN A 311 4.53 -20.44 6.79
N PHE A 312 3.78 -19.73 5.96
CA PHE A 312 4.30 -19.16 4.71
C PHE A 312 5.10 -17.89 4.98
N GLU A 313 4.68 -17.08 5.95
CA GLU A 313 5.38 -15.89 6.42
C GLU A 313 6.72 -16.27 7.05
N ARG A 314 6.73 -17.30 7.93
CA ARG A 314 7.99 -17.83 8.50
C ARG A 314 8.93 -18.34 7.40
N SER A 315 8.39 -19.02 6.40
CA SER A 315 9.19 -19.57 5.30
C SER A 315 9.73 -18.47 4.38
N ALA A 316 8.92 -17.46 4.07
CA ALA A 316 9.31 -16.30 3.28
C ALA A 316 10.41 -15.48 3.98
N GLN A 317 10.22 -15.16 5.25
CA GLN A 317 11.22 -14.45 6.06
C GLN A 317 12.51 -15.26 6.21
N SER A 318 12.41 -16.59 6.40
CA SER A 318 13.59 -17.44 6.44
C SER A 318 14.34 -17.44 5.11
N LEU A 319 13.64 -17.48 3.96
CA LEU A 319 14.25 -17.40 2.64
C LEU A 319 14.99 -16.07 2.47
N LEU A 320 14.33 -14.94 2.73
CA LEU A 320 14.95 -13.61 2.64
C LEU A 320 16.16 -13.47 3.58
N GLY A 321 16.08 -14.06 4.78
CA GLY A 321 17.19 -14.11 5.72
C GLY A 321 18.44 -14.84 5.22
N THR A 322 18.33 -15.66 4.17
CA THR A 322 19.49 -16.33 3.54
C THR A 322 20.14 -15.53 2.41
N LEU A 323 19.55 -14.41 2.01
CA LEU A 323 20.01 -13.60 0.87
C LEU A 323 20.90 -12.41 1.28
N ALA A 324 21.06 -12.19 2.58
CA ALA A 324 21.85 -11.11 3.16
C ALA A 324 23.34 -11.43 3.28
#